data_AF-A0A7M2QVZ7-F1
#
_entry.id   AF-A0A7M2QVZ7-F1
#
_cell.length_a   1.000
_cell.length_b   1.000
_cell.length_c   1.000
_cell.angle_alpha   90.00
_cell.angle_beta   90.00
_cell.angle_gamma   90.00
#
_symmetry.space_group_name_H-M   'P 1'
#
loop_
_entity.id
_entity.type
_entity.pdbx_description
1 polymer ?
#
loop_
_entity_poly.entity_id
_entity_poly.type
_entity_poly.pdbx_seq_one_letter_code
_entity_poly.pdbx_strand_id
1 'polypeptide(L)'
;MGLAIFISVLIFSLILAVLSKGKAKKGDVADYLVGGRSFNGFILFFLAIGEVYSIGTIIGFPGGIYAKGTGYGLWFLGYILLAYPIGYFLSPLIWRAGKNYNAMTAPDLFKSHFSSRALELIVASAYLIFLIPWGQLQFEGLIVALNALGFNLPPSVAVFIAGSIAYIYIAISGVKAPAVISILKDILLFAAIIIVGWAAFSKLGGVNELFTAAKSHGASISFGSSGEVTFSVTTIIFQALAFYCLPFIVNVVFTSKSEGTIKRAQRFMPLYMLMYPFLIASSYFALVALPNIKNPNHAFIATAIDLLPSWVVGLVAAGAALSGLLVLAVTSLVVGGIFTRNIVKDIPENAQRKWSQIVVIVYLLISMVLTVSLPSLMLNLINTAYFGFGQILPGILAILFSKRATATGVGSGILTGIAVALFLHFSEISIFSINNGLIALFFNFTVTIIVSLATSKNVQLLTPMATIRTQK
;
A
#
# COMPACT_ATOMS: atom_id res chain seq x y z
N MET A 1 -2.03 -27.78 16.39
CA MET A 1 -0.80 -27.04 16.78
C MET A 1 -0.67 -25.71 16.05
N GLY A 2 -0.74 -25.65 14.71
CA GLY A 2 -0.66 -24.40 13.94
C GLY A 2 -1.61 -23.27 14.39
N LEU A 3 -2.88 -23.59 14.62
CA LEU A 3 -3.86 -22.62 15.15
C LEU A 3 -3.44 -22.02 16.50
N ALA A 4 -2.94 -22.84 17.43
CA ALA A 4 -2.51 -22.36 18.75
C ALA A 4 -1.34 -21.40 18.62
N ILE A 5 -0.37 -21.70 17.74
CA ILE A 5 0.75 -20.80 17.45
C ILE A 5 0.26 -19.49 16.84
N PHE A 6 -0.64 -19.56 15.86
CA PHE A 6 -1.23 -18.38 15.23
C PHE A 6 -1.91 -17.47 16.26
N ILE A 7 -2.78 -18.03 17.10
CA ILE A 7 -3.48 -17.29 18.16
C ILE A 7 -2.48 -16.71 19.16
N SER A 8 -1.48 -17.48 19.60
CA SER A 8 -0.46 -17.00 20.54
C SER A 8 0.33 -15.82 19.99
N VAL A 9 0.69 -15.82 18.71
CA VAL A 9 1.37 -14.69 18.07
C VAL A 9 0.47 -13.46 18.01
N LEU A 10 -0.80 -13.62 17.66
CA LEU A 10 -1.75 -12.49 17.65
C LEU A 10 -1.95 -11.93 19.06
N ILE A 11 -2.17 -12.76 20.07
CA ILE A 11 -2.30 -12.33 21.47
C ILE A 11 -1.02 -11.63 21.92
N PHE A 12 0.16 -12.19 21.64
CA PHE A 12 1.44 -11.57 21.99
C PHE A 12 1.58 -10.18 21.33
N SER A 13 1.22 -10.06 20.05
CA SER A 13 1.27 -8.77 19.36
C SER A 13 0.25 -7.75 19.91
N LEU A 14 -0.93 -8.19 20.36
CA LEU A 14 -1.90 -7.34 21.05
C LEU A 14 -1.38 -6.89 22.41
N ILE A 15 -0.69 -7.76 23.15
CA ILE A 15 -0.01 -7.40 24.40
C ILE A 15 1.05 -6.32 24.11
N LEU A 16 1.89 -6.50 23.09
CA LEU A 16 2.85 -5.48 22.65
C LEU A 16 2.15 -4.15 22.27
N ALA A 17 0.99 -4.22 21.60
CA ALA A 17 0.19 -3.05 21.25
C ALA A 17 -0.29 -2.29 22.49
N VAL A 18 -0.74 -3.00 23.52
CA VAL A 18 -1.21 -2.40 24.78
C VAL A 18 -0.05 -1.83 25.58
N LEU A 19 1.08 -2.55 25.68
CA LEU A 19 2.27 -2.10 26.41
C LEU A 19 2.96 -0.90 25.75
N SER A 20 2.88 -0.79 24.41
CA SER A 20 3.46 0.34 23.66
C SER A 20 2.62 1.61 23.71
N LYS A 21 1.44 1.59 24.36
CA LYS A 21 0.68 2.81 24.67
C LYS A 21 1.47 3.65 25.68
N GLY A 22 2.28 4.58 25.16
CA GLY A 22 2.84 5.65 25.97
C GLY A 22 1.74 6.50 26.62
N LYS A 23 2.11 7.34 27.60
CA LYS A 23 1.21 8.36 28.18
C LYS A 23 0.86 9.40 27.11
N ALA A 24 -0.03 9.08 26.18
CA ALA A 24 -0.55 10.03 25.21
C ALA A 24 -1.32 11.11 25.98
N LYS A 25 -0.99 12.39 25.76
CA LYS A 25 -1.81 13.49 26.26
C LYS A 25 -3.17 13.37 25.57
N LYS A 26 -4.24 13.18 26.35
CA LYS A 26 -5.61 13.12 25.82
C LYS A 26 -5.89 14.41 25.02
N GLY A 27 -6.30 14.29 23.76
CA GLY A 27 -6.80 15.40 22.93
C GLY A 27 -5.93 15.80 21.73
N ASP A 28 -4.62 15.56 21.74
CA ASP A 28 -3.78 16.09 20.65
C ASP A 28 -3.91 15.26 19.35
N VAL A 29 -4.63 15.84 18.38
CA VAL A 29 -4.84 15.30 17.03
C VAL A 29 -3.52 15.11 16.28
N ALA A 30 -2.50 15.95 16.54
CA ALA A 30 -1.19 15.82 15.91
C ALA A 30 -0.43 14.59 16.44
N ASP A 31 -0.54 14.30 17.73
CA ASP A 31 -0.02 13.06 18.33
C ASP A 31 -0.75 11.82 17.78
N TYR A 32 -2.05 11.94 17.52
CA TYR A 32 -2.86 10.83 17.03
C TYR A 32 -2.70 10.53 15.54
N LEU A 33 -2.51 11.53 14.67
CA LEU A 33 -2.42 11.33 13.21
C LEU A 33 -0.98 11.29 12.69
N VAL A 34 -0.07 12.07 13.28
CA VAL A 34 1.32 12.18 12.81
C VAL A 34 2.37 11.88 13.88
N GLY A 35 1.96 11.32 15.03
CA GLY A 35 2.87 10.94 16.12
C GLY A 35 3.67 12.12 16.69
N GLY A 36 3.13 13.33 16.61
CA GLY A 36 3.80 14.56 17.04
C GLY A 36 5.04 14.91 16.18
N ARG A 37 5.17 14.31 14.98
CA ARG A 37 6.33 14.48 14.07
C ARG A 37 7.69 14.18 14.72
N SER A 38 7.68 13.29 15.70
CA SER A 38 8.83 13.03 16.58
C SER A 38 9.60 11.76 16.23
N PHE A 39 9.17 11.03 15.20
CA PHE A 39 9.68 9.68 14.96
C PHE A 39 11.15 9.73 14.53
N ASN A 40 11.98 9.03 15.30
CA ASN A 40 13.38 8.83 14.97
C ASN A 40 13.51 7.86 13.78
N GLY A 41 14.73 7.76 13.23
CA GLY A 41 14.95 6.94 12.03
C GLY A 41 14.65 5.46 12.19
N PHE A 42 14.71 4.93 13.42
CA PHE A 42 14.40 3.53 13.69
C PHE A 42 12.89 3.28 13.62
N ILE A 43 12.09 4.07 14.33
CA ILE A 43 10.62 3.97 14.32
C ILE A 43 10.07 4.26 12.93
N LEU A 44 10.58 5.30 12.25
CA LEU A 44 10.16 5.64 10.88
C LEU A 44 10.48 4.50 9.91
N PHE A 45 11.64 3.86 10.05
CA PHE A 45 12.06 2.77 9.19
C PHE A 45 11.08 1.60 9.26
N PHE A 46 10.80 1.08 10.47
CA PHE A 46 9.87 -0.03 10.65
C PHE A 46 8.42 0.32 10.32
N LEU A 47 8.00 1.57 10.55
CA LEU A 47 6.68 2.01 10.13
C LEU A 47 6.55 2.01 8.60
N ALA A 48 7.46 2.68 7.88
CA ALA A 48 7.40 2.74 6.42
C ALA A 48 7.58 1.36 5.78
N ILE A 49 8.52 0.54 6.25
CA ILE A 49 8.69 -0.83 5.76
C ILE A 49 7.45 -1.67 6.01
N GLY A 50 6.85 -1.53 7.19
CA GLY A 50 5.60 -2.19 7.55
C GLY A 50 4.51 -2.00 6.50
N GLU A 51 4.43 -0.78 5.96
CA GLU A 51 3.48 -0.40 4.92
C GLU A 51 3.90 -0.86 3.51
N VAL A 52 5.19 -0.79 3.18
CA VAL A 52 5.69 -1.17 1.84
C VAL A 52 5.63 -2.70 1.65
N TYR A 53 6.17 -3.43 2.62
CA TYR A 53 6.27 -4.89 2.59
C TYR A 53 5.15 -5.50 3.42
N SER A 54 4.02 -5.66 2.76
CA SER A 54 2.73 -6.01 3.35
C SER A 54 2.29 -7.43 2.99
N ILE A 55 1.03 -7.75 3.30
CA ILE A 55 0.39 -9.00 2.86
C ILE A 55 0.40 -9.14 1.33
N GLY A 56 0.41 -8.02 0.59
CA GLY A 56 0.60 -8.01 -0.85
C GLY A 56 1.94 -8.58 -1.30
N THR A 57 2.99 -8.46 -0.50
CA THR A 57 4.32 -9.03 -0.78
C THR A 57 4.34 -10.53 -0.53
N ILE A 58 3.88 -11.00 0.63
CA ILE A 58 3.96 -12.43 0.98
C ILE A 58 2.92 -13.29 0.27
N ILE A 59 1.71 -12.76 -0.01
CA ILE A 59 0.62 -13.52 -0.63
C ILE A 59 0.40 -13.07 -2.07
N GLY A 60 0.23 -11.75 -2.27
CA GLY A 60 -0.11 -11.21 -3.58
C GLY A 60 0.93 -11.52 -4.65
N PHE A 61 2.19 -11.14 -4.40
CA PHE A 61 3.30 -11.32 -5.35
C PHE A 61 3.45 -12.77 -5.87
N PRO A 62 3.61 -13.80 -5.02
CA PRO A 62 3.70 -15.18 -5.49
C PRO A 62 2.41 -15.67 -6.15
N GLY A 63 1.24 -15.22 -5.70
CA GLY A 63 -0.02 -15.54 -6.35
C GLY A 63 -0.17 -14.91 -7.74
N GLY A 64 0.39 -13.73 -7.94
CA GLY A 64 0.45 -13.07 -9.23
C GLY A 64 1.36 -13.78 -10.23
N ILE A 65 2.54 -14.23 -9.78
CA ILE A 65 3.44 -15.06 -10.61
C ILE A 65 2.74 -16.37 -10.98
N TYR A 66 2.07 -17.01 -10.03
CA TYR A 66 1.32 -18.24 -10.28
C TYR A 66 0.20 -18.03 -11.31
N ALA A 67 -0.54 -16.92 -11.20
CA ALA A 67 -1.68 -16.64 -12.08
C ALA A 67 -1.30 -16.17 -13.48
N LYS A 68 -0.25 -15.34 -13.59
CA LYS A 68 0.03 -14.50 -14.77
C LYS A 68 1.50 -14.53 -15.21
N GLY A 69 2.35 -15.30 -14.54
CA GLY A 69 3.74 -15.53 -14.94
C GLY A 69 4.73 -14.44 -14.55
N THR A 70 5.92 -14.50 -15.16
CA THR A 70 7.07 -13.66 -14.79
C THR A 70 6.81 -12.17 -14.98
N GLY A 71 5.98 -11.74 -15.96
CA GLY A 71 5.66 -10.32 -16.14
C GLY A 71 5.02 -9.68 -14.90
N TYR A 72 4.17 -10.44 -14.18
CA TYR A 72 3.55 -10.03 -12.91
C TYR A 72 4.54 -10.05 -11.73
N GLY A 73 5.60 -10.85 -11.80
CA GLY A 73 6.71 -10.78 -10.84
C GLY A 73 7.61 -9.56 -11.10
N LEU A 74 8.05 -9.40 -12.34
CA LEU A 74 9.02 -8.36 -12.72
C LEU A 74 8.47 -6.95 -12.52
N TRP A 75 7.21 -6.68 -12.87
CA TRP A 75 6.66 -5.34 -12.67
C TRP A 75 6.54 -4.98 -11.18
N PHE A 76 6.12 -5.94 -10.33
CA PHE A 76 5.95 -5.73 -8.90
C PHE A 76 7.28 -5.43 -8.23
N LEU A 77 8.29 -6.23 -8.56
CA LEU A 77 9.68 -6.00 -8.15
C LEU A 77 10.21 -4.65 -8.64
N GLY A 78 10.03 -4.39 -9.94
CA GLY A 78 10.58 -3.22 -10.61
C GLY A 78 10.03 -1.91 -10.06
N TYR A 79 8.72 -1.82 -9.80
CA TYR A 79 8.15 -0.57 -9.31
C TYR A 79 8.62 -0.24 -7.89
N ILE A 80 8.75 -1.24 -7.01
CA ILE A 80 9.24 -1.05 -5.64
C ILE A 80 10.72 -0.63 -5.68
N LEU A 81 11.53 -1.33 -6.47
CA LEU A 81 12.95 -0.99 -6.63
C LEU A 81 13.13 0.44 -7.14
N LEU A 82 12.36 0.83 -8.16
CA LEU A 82 12.43 2.16 -8.78
C LEU A 82 11.82 3.26 -7.89
N ALA A 83 10.87 2.92 -7.01
CA ALA A 83 10.31 3.88 -6.05
C ALA A 83 11.40 4.41 -5.11
N TYR A 84 12.31 3.58 -4.59
CA TYR A 84 13.33 4.03 -3.63
C TYR A 84 14.20 5.21 -4.07
N PRO A 85 14.85 5.21 -5.27
CA PRO A 85 15.58 6.38 -5.74
C PRO A 85 14.67 7.58 -5.96
N ILE A 86 13.44 7.39 -6.46
CA ILE A 86 12.46 8.49 -6.60
C ILE A 86 12.18 9.12 -5.22
N GLY A 87 11.90 8.31 -4.21
CA GLY A 87 11.62 8.78 -2.85
C GLY A 87 12.79 9.44 -2.15
N TYR A 88 14.01 8.98 -2.44
CA TYR A 88 15.21 9.59 -1.91
C TYR A 88 15.29 11.10 -2.26
N PHE A 89 14.80 11.48 -3.44
CA PHE A 89 14.74 12.87 -3.89
C PHE A 89 13.39 13.54 -3.59
N LEU A 90 12.28 12.85 -3.84
CA LEU A 90 10.93 13.43 -3.78
C LEU A 90 10.37 13.51 -2.36
N SER A 91 10.52 12.46 -1.54
CA SER A 91 9.92 12.42 -0.19
C SER A 91 10.43 13.52 0.75
N PRO A 92 11.73 13.91 0.75
CA PRO A 92 12.18 15.06 1.52
C PRO A 92 11.47 16.36 1.14
N LEU A 93 11.15 16.57 -0.14
CA LEU A 93 10.45 17.77 -0.61
C LEU A 93 8.99 17.77 -0.15
N ILE A 94 8.31 16.60 -0.24
CA ILE A 94 6.96 16.42 0.29
C ILE A 94 6.95 16.70 1.80
N TRP A 95 7.94 16.19 2.55
CA TRP A 95 8.08 16.44 3.97
C TRP A 95 8.24 17.93 4.31
N ARG A 96 9.11 18.66 3.59
CA ARG A 96 9.28 20.11 3.78
C ARG A 96 7.97 20.85 3.56
N ALA A 97 7.26 20.51 2.48
CA ALA A 97 6.00 21.12 2.15
C ALA A 97 4.96 20.85 3.25
N GLY A 98 4.89 19.61 3.75
CA GLY A 98 4.04 19.24 4.87
C GLY A 98 4.37 19.96 6.18
N LYS A 99 5.66 20.19 6.48
CA LYS A 99 6.10 20.96 7.66
C LYS A 99 5.70 22.44 7.54
N ASN A 100 5.97 23.06 6.39
CA ASN A 100 5.70 24.47 6.16
C ASN A 100 4.19 24.79 6.16
N TYR A 101 3.36 23.87 5.67
CA TYR A 101 1.90 24.03 5.67
C TYR A 101 1.21 23.43 6.90
N ASN A 102 1.97 22.91 7.86
CA ASN A 102 1.46 22.14 8.99
C ASN A 102 0.44 21.05 8.58
N ALA A 103 0.65 20.44 7.41
CA ALA A 103 -0.26 19.46 6.82
C ALA A 103 -0.16 18.13 7.57
N MET A 104 -1.30 17.55 7.94
CA MET A 104 -1.37 16.22 8.58
C MET A 104 -1.85 15.14 7.61
N THR A 105 -2.55 15.55 6.55
CA THR A 105 -3.02 14.68 5.48
C THR A 105 -2.52 15.19 4.12
N ALA A 106 -2.51 14.33 3.11
CA ALA A 106 -2.19 14.76 1.76
C ALA A 106 -3.15 15.86 1.24
N PRO A 107 -4.50 15.80 1.42
CA PRO A 107 -5.39 16.91 1.04
C PRO A 107 -5.11 18.24 1.75
N ASP A 108 -4.64 18.23 3.02
CA ASP A 108 -4.22 19.46 3.72
C ASP A 108 -3.14 20.20 2.91
N LEU A 109 -2.21 19.47 2.29
CA LEU A 109 -1.14 20.03 1.48
C LEU A 109 -1.69 20.82 0.28
N PHE A 110 -2.69 20.26 -0.40
CA PHE A 110 -3.33 20.88 -1.55
C PHE A 110 -4.15 22.11 -1.15
N LYS A 111 -4.91 22.02 -0.05
CA LYS A 111 -5.67 23.14 0.49
C LYS A 111 -4.76 24.31 0.84
N SER A 112 -3.68 24.05 1.57
CA SER A 112 -2.80 25.10 2.06
C SER A 112 -1.97 25.73 0.95
N HIS A 113 -1.54 24.96 -0.06
CA HIS A 113 -0.77 25.50 -1.18
C HIS A 113 -1.62 26.30 -2.17
N PHE A 114 -2.81 25.79 -2.52
CA PHE A 114 -3.67 26.42 -3.54
C PHE A 114 -4.81 27.27 -2.97
N SER A 115 -4.95 27.33 -1.65
CA SER A 115 -6.05 28.01 -0.93
C SER A 115 -7.45 27.62 -1.44
N SER A 116 -7.63 26.37 -1.87
CA SER A 116 -8.86 25.90 -2.51
C SER A 116 -9.49 24.71 -1.79
N ARG A 117 -10.70 24.94 -1.25
CA ARG A 117 -11.54 23.91 -0.62
C ARG A 117 -12.05 22.89 -1.64
N ALA A 118 -12.34 23.32 -2.86
CA ALA A 118 -12.81 22.42 -3.92
C ALA A 118 -11.72 21.39 -4.27
N LEU A 119 -10.48 21.84 -4.43
CA LEU A 119 -9.35 20.94 -4.72
C LEU A 119 -9.06 19.98 -3.56
N GLU A 120 -9.12 20.48 -2.32
CA GLU A 120 -9.02 19.63 -1.12
C GLU A 120 -10.05 18.49 -1.15
N LEU A 121 -11.31 18.78 -1.46
CA LEU A 121 -12.39 17.79 -1.54
C LEU A 121 -12.19 16.78 -2.68
N ILE A 122 -11.72 17.22 -3.84
CA ILE A 122 -11.40 16.33 -4.97
C ILE A 122 -10.33 15.32 -4.54
N VAL A 123 -9.23 15.79 -3.96
CA VAL A 123 -8.11 14.95 -3.53
C VAL A 123 -8.53 14.01 -2.39
N ALA A 124 -9.27 14.52 -1.40
CA ALA A 124 -9.78 13.73 -0.29
C ALA A 124 -10.72 12.61 -0.77
N SER A 125 -11.66 12.93 -1.65
CA SER A 125 -12.62 11.95 -2.19
C SER A 125 -11.93 10.90 -3.03
N ALA A 126 -10.97 11.30 -3.88
CA ALA A 126 -10.15 10.36 -4.64
C ALA A 126 -9.42 9.38 -3.72
N TYR A 127 -8.76 9.87 -2.66
CA TYR A 127 -8.10 8.97 -1.71
C TYR A 127 -9.06 8.01 -1.02
N LEU A 128 -10.22 8.49 -0.54
CA LEU A 128 -11.19 7.63 0.15
C LEU A 128 -11.74 6.53 -0.77
N ILE A 129 -12.01 6.86 -2.04
CA ILE A 129 -12.51 5.89 -3.02
C ILE A 129 -11.43 4.83 -3.32
N PHE A 130 -10.20 5.25 -3.63
CA PHE A 130 -9.14 4.33 -4.06
C PHE A 130 -8.45 3.60 -2.89
N LEU A 131 -8.69 4.00 -1.64
CA LEU A 131 -8.36 3.19 -0.48
C LEU A 131 -9.24 1.94 -0.37
N ILE A 132 -10.46 1.92 -0.94
CA ILE A 132 -11.36 0.75 -0.91
C ILE A 132 -10.73 -0.49 -1.58
N PRO A 133 -10.26 -0.46 -2.85
CA PRO A 133 -9.57 -1.61 -3.44
C PRO A 133 -8.26 -1.95 -2.70
N TRP A 134 -7.62 -0.97 -2.06
CA TRP A 134 -6.47 -1.22 -1.19
C TRP A 134 -6.85 -1.97 0.09
N GLY A 135 -8.03 -1.70 0.67
CA GLY A 135 -8.60 -2.46 1.78
C GLY A 135 -9.02 -3.86 1.37
N GLN A 136 -9.65 -3.99 0.19
CA GLN A 136 -10.01 -5.28 -0.41
C GLN A 136 -8.78 -6.19 -0.56
N LEU A 137 -7.67 -5.63 -1.04
CA LEU A 137 -6.38 -6.32 -1.13
C LEU A 137 -5.96 -6.93 0.22
N GLN A 138 -6.09 -6.18 1.33
CA GLN A 138 -5.69 -6.69 2.64
C GLN A 138 -6.63 -7.81 3.12
N PHE A 139 -7.94 -7.66 2.92
CA PHE A 139 -8.93 -8.66 3.31
C PHE A 139 -8.79 -9.97 2.52
N GLU A 140 -8.53 -9.89 1.22
CA GLU A 140 -8.24 -11.06 0.39
C GLU A 140 -7.05 -11.84 0.97
N GLY A 141 -5.94 -11.17 1.28
CA GLY A 141 -4.79 -11.82 1.90
C GLY A 141 -5.10 -12.39 3.29
N LEU A 142 -5.92 -11.70 4.10
CA LEU A 142 -6.29 -12.17 5.43
C LEU A 142 -7.14 -13.44 5.39
N ILE A 143 -8.05 -13.55 4.41
CA ILE A 143 -8.81 -14.79 4.16
C ILE A 143 -7.86 -15.93 3.84
N VAL A 144 -6.88 -15.71 2.95
CA VAL A 144 -5.86 -16.71 2.59
C VAL A 144 -5.04 -17.13 3.83
N ALA A 145 -4.61 -16.18 4.65
CA ALA A 145 -3.85 -16.45 5.87
C ALA A 145 -4.67 -17.25 6.92
N LEU A 146 -5.96 -16.94 7.10
CA LEU A 146 -6.84 -17.67 8.02
C LEU A 146 -7.13 -19.10 7.53
N ASN A 147 -7.34 -19.26 6.23
CA ASN A 147 -7.57 -20.59 5.62
C ASN A 147 -6.33 -21.49 5.70
N ALA A 148 -5.13 -20.93 5.90
CA ALA A 148 -3.91 -21.70 6.14
C ALA A 148 -3.99 -22.62 7.37
N LEU A 149 -4.92 -22.33 8.30
CA LEU A 149 -5.06 -23.04 9.56
C LEU A 149 -5.87 -24.35 9.44
N GLY A 150 -6.33 -24.68 8.24
CA GLY A 150 -7.02 -25.94 7.94
C GLY A 150 -8.54 -25.91 8.15
N PHE A 151 -9.09 -24.75 8.49
CA PHE A 151 -10.53 -24.53 8.47
C PHE A 151 -10.93 -24.13 7.05
N ASN A 152 -11.70 -24.97 6.36
CA ASN A 152 -12.32 -24.63 5.08
C ASN A 152 -13.46 -23.61 5.29
N LEU A 153 -13.11 -22.42 5.79
CA LEU A 153 -14.08 -21.38 6.12
C LEU A 153 -14.68 -20.81 4.83
N PRO A 154 -16.02 -20.63 4.79
CA PRO A 154 -16.62 -19.82 3.73
C PRO A 154 -15.97 -18.43 3.71
N PRO A 155 -15.71 -17.83 2.54
CA PRO A 155 -15.07 -16.51 2.44
C PRO A 155 -15.76 -15.42 3.26
N SER A 156 -17.09 -15.46 3.37
CA SER A 156 -17.88 -14.55 4.19
C SER A 156 -17.57 -14.66 5.70
N VAL A 157 -17.32 -15.86 6.20
CA VAL A 157 -16.96 -16.11 7.60
C VAL A 157 -15.51 -15.68 7.83
N ALA A 158 -14.60 -16.06 6.93
CA ALA A 158 -13.19 -15.70 7.02
C ALA A 158 -12.99 -14.19 7.01
N VAL A 159 -13.68 -13.46 6.11
CA VAL A 159 -13.59 -12.00 6.05
C VAL A 159 -14.17 -11.35 7.29
N PHE A 160 -15.25 -11.89 7.86
CA PHE A 160 -15.85 -11.35 9.09
C PHE A 160 -14.91 -11.51 10.30
N ILE A 161 -14.26 -12.67 10.42
CA ILE A 161 -13.23 -12.92 11.44
C ILE A 161 -12.06 -11.94 11.24
N ALA A 162 -11.54 -11.82 10.02
CA ALA A 162 -10.47 -10.90 9.68
C ALA A 162 -10.84 -9.44 10.01
N GLY A 163 -12.05 -9.00 9.65
CA GLY A 163 -12.58 -7.67 9.95
C GLY A 163 -12.74 -7.40 11.43
N SER A 164 -13.21 -8.40 12.19
CA SER A 164 -13.31 -8.31 13.65
C SER A 164 -11.94 -8.13 14.30
N ILE A 165 -10.94 -8.92 13.87
CA ILE A 165 -9.57 -8.79 14.37
C ILE A 165 -9.00 -7.43 13.98
N ALA A 166 -9.13 -7.02 12.71
CA ALA A 166 -8.67 -5.71 12.24
C ALA A 166 -9.27 -4.56 13.06
N TYR A 167 -10.58 -4.60 13.32
CA TYR A 167 -11.26 -3.58 14.12
C TYR A 167 -10.74 -3.54 15.57
N ILE A 168 -10.45 -4.69 16.19
CA ILE A 168 -9.83 -4.74 17.52
C ILE A 168 -8.45 -4.05 17.51
N TYR A 169 -7.61 -4.33 16.51
CA TYR A 169 -6.32 -3.64 16.37
C TYR A 169 -6.50 -2.15 16.20
N ILE A 170 -7.44 -1.71 15.37
CA ILE A 170 -7.72 -0.29 15.16
C ILE A 170 -8.21 0.38 16.44
N ALA A 171 -9.14 -0.24 17.16
CA ALA A 171 -9.70 0.30 18.40
C ALA A 171 -8.65 0.42 19.51
N ILE A 172 -7.68 -0.50 19.53
CA ILE A 172 -6.57 -0.49 20.48
C ILE A 172 -5.47 0.48 20.03
N SER A 173 -5.23 0.67 18.73
CA SER A 173 -4.08 1.41 18.21
C SER A 173 -4.30 2.92 18.02
N GLY A 174 -3.31 3.71 18.42
CA GLY A 174 -2.94 4.96 17.73
C GLY A 174 -1.62 4.74 16.97
N VAL A 175 -1.08 5.73 16.25
CA VAL A 175 0.09 5.58 15.33
C VAL A 175 1.31 4.89 15.97
N LYS A 176 1.50 5.00 17.29
CA LYS A 176 2.67 4.43 17.99
C LYS A 176 2.61 2.91 18.18
N ALA A 177 1.42 2.32 18.31
CA ALA A 177 1.29 0.87 18.51
C ALA A 177 1.71 0.06 17.26
N PRO A 178 1.33 0.44 16.02
CA PRO A 178 1.79 -0.22 14.81
C PRO A 178 3.32 -0.33 14.71
N ALA A 179 4.07 0.70 15.11
CA ALA A 179 5.53 0.70 14.93
C ALA A 179 6.26 -0.41 15.71
N VAL A 180 5.81 -0.75 16.93
CA VAL A 180 6.41 -1.84 17.71
C VAL A 180 6.00 -3.20 17.15
N ILE A 181 4.74 -3.32 16.75
CA ILE A 181 4.22 -4.57 16.16
C ILE A 181 4.86 -4.83 14.79
N SER A 182 5.20 -3.79 14.03
CA SER A 182 5.91 -3.91 12.75
C SER A 182 7.21 -4.69 12.88
N ILE A 183 7.94 -4.56 13.98
CA ILE A 183 9.20 -5.31 14.20
C ILE A 183 8.91 -6.81 14.30
N LEU A 184 7.96 -7.21 15.15
CA LEU A 184 7.55 -8.60 15.28
C LEU A 184 7.04 -9.15 13.93
N LYS A 185 6.20 -8.36 13.25
CA LYS A 185 5.68 -8.68 11.92
C LYS A 185 6.80 -8.89 10.92
N ASP A 186 7.79 -8.00 10.85
CA ASP A 186 8.90 -8.07 9.89
C ASP A 186 9.79 -9.29 10.12
N ILE A 187 10.08 -9.62 11.39
CA ILE A 187 10.84 -10.84 11.73
C ILE A 187 10.09 -12.07 11.25
N LEU A 188 8.79 -12.17 11.54
CA LEU A 188 7.96 -13.29 11.11
C LEU A 188 7.82 -13.37 9.58
N LEU A 189 7.61 -12.23 8.93
CA LEU A 189 7.49 -12.10 7.48
C LEU A 189 8.76 -12.62 6.78
N PHE A 190 9.93 -12.13 7.19
CA PHE A 190 11.20 -12.57 6.62
C PHE A 190 11.48 -14.05 6.87
N ALA A 191 11.31 -14.50 8.11
CA ALA A 191 11.54 -15.90 8.47
C ALA A 191 10.61 -16.81 7.66
N ALA A 192 9.32 -16.48 7.59
CA ALA A 192 8.34 -17.23 6.81
C ALA A 192 8.74 -17.34 5.33
N ILE A 193 9.09 -16.22 4.70
CA ILE A 193 9.45 -16.19 3.28
C ILE A 193 10.71 -17.00 3.01
N ILE A 194 11.77 -16.82 3.80
CA ILE A 194 13.03 -17.54 3.63
C ILE A 194 12.82 -19.04 3.85
N ILE A 195 12.13 -19.44 4.93
CA ILE A 195 11.88 -20.86 5.24
C ILE A 195 11.07 -21.53 4.11
N VAL A 196 9.97 -20.90 3.67
CA VAL A 196 9.10 -21.45 2.62
C VAL A 196 9.85 -21.55 1.29
N GLY A 197 10.54 -20.48 0.87
CA GLY A 197 11.27 -20.49 -0.40
C GLY A 197 12.49 -21.41 -0.38
N TRP A 198 13.19 -21.52 0.75
CA TRP A 198 14.31 -22.45 0.88
C TRP A 198 13.84 -23.91 0.86
N ALA A 199 12.71 -24.20 1.52
CA ALA A 199 12.08 -25.52 1.45
C ALA A 199 11.66 -25.85 0.00
N ALA A 200 11.11 -24.88 -0.74
CA ALA A 200 10.76 -25.04 -2.15
C ALA A 200 11.97 -25.39 -3.02
N PHE A 201 13.08 -24.65 -2.88
CA PHE A 201 14.33 -24.97 -3.56
C PHE A 201 14.84 -26.37 -3.19
N SER A 202 14.88 -26.69 -1.90
CA SER A 202 15.41 -27.96 -1.41
C SER A 202 14.58 -29.15 -1.90
N LYS A 203 13.25 -29.02 -1.95
CA LYS A 203 12.34 -30.09 -2.37
C LYS A 203 12.47 -30.43 -3.85
N LEU A 204 12.73 -29.44 -4.71
CA LEU A 204 12.89 -29.64 -6.16
C LEU A 204 14.35 -29.84 -6.59
N GLY A 205 15.28 -30.04 -5.66
CA GLY A 205 16.67 -30.41 -5.97
C GLY A 205 17.64 -29.25 -6.13
N GLY A 206 17.20 -28.00 -5.90
CA GLY A 206 18.03 -26.81 -6.00
C GLY A 206 17.39 -25.69 -6.80
N VAL A 207 18.17 -24.62 -7.04
CA VAL A 207 17.72 -23.45 -7.79
C VAL A 207 17.51 -23.80 -9.27
N ASN A 208 18.48 -24.45 -9.91
CA ASN A 208 18.41 -24.73 -11.36
C ASN A 208 17.29 -25.71 -11.70
N GLU A 209 17.14 -26.73 -10.87
CA GLU A 209 16.18 -27.81 -11.03
C GLU A 209 14.75 -27.28 -10.85
N LEU A 210 14.52 -26.40 -9.87
CA LEU A 210 13.22 -25.74 -9.67
C LEU A 210 12.80 -24.91 -10.90
N PHE A 211 13.70 -24.09 -11.45
CA PHE A 211 13.39 -23.28 -12.63
C PHE A 211 13.19 -24.16 -13.89
N THR A 212 13.96 -25.24 -14.01
CA THR A 212 13.83 -26.20 -15.11
C THR A 212 12.50 -26.94 -15.05
N ALA A 213 12.10 -27.41 -13.86
CA ALA A 213 10.82 -28.06 -13.62
C ALA A 213 9.65 -27.08 -13.82
N ALA A 214 9.77 -25.84 -13.37
CA ALA A 214 8.77 -24.82 -13.60
C ALA A 214 8.57 -24.56 -15.10
N LYS A 215 9.66 -24.43 -15.86
CA LYS A 215 9.62 -24.25 -17.32
C LYS A 215 8.94 -25.44 -18.01
N SER A 216 9.23 -26.68 -17.59
CA SER A 216 8.60 -27.88 -18.19
C SER A 216 7.11 -27.98 -17.87
N HIS A 217 6.66 -27.39 -16.75
CA HIS A 217 5.24 -27.27 -16.37
C HIS A 217 4.58 -25.99 -16.91
N GLY A 218 5.18 -25.33 -17.90
CA GLY A 218 4.59 -24.18 -18.58
C GLY A 218 4.72 -22.86 -17.83
N ALA A 219 5.54 -22.78 -16.78
CA ALA A 219 5.82 -21.50 -16.13
C ALA A 219 6.51 -20.55 -17.11
N SER A 220 5.96 -19.34 -17.25
CA SER A 220 6.66 -18.24 -17.89
C SER A 220 7.88 -17.90 -17.03
N ILE A 221 9.08 -18.13 -17.56
CA ILE A 221 10.37 -17.72 -16.99
C ILE A 221 10.95 -16.49 -17.72
N SER A 222 10.27 -16.03 -18.77
CA SER A 222 10.55 -14.84 -19.56
C SER A 222 9.22 -14.23 -20.00
N PHE A 223 9.24 -12.97 -20.45
CA PHE A 223 8.08 -12.36 -21.07
C PHE A 223 7.61 -13.20 -22.27
N GLY A 224 6.30 -13.45 -22.35
CA GLY A 224 5.68 -14.24 -23.40
C GLY A 224 5.32 -13.44 -24.65
N SER A 225 5.27 -12.10 -24.56
CA SER A 225 4.97 -11.21 -25.69
C SER A 225 5.54 -9.82 -25.51
N SER A 226 5.67 -9.07 -26.61
CA SER A 226 6.02 -7.63 -26.56
C SER A 226 4.98 -6.81 -25.80
N GLY A 227 3.70 -7.18 -25.89
CA GLY A 227 2.61 -6.54 -25.13
C GLY A 227 2.77 -6.71 -23.62
N GLU A 228 3.20 -7.89 -23.15
CA GLU A 228 3.49 -8.15 -21.74
C GLU A 228 4.67 -7.31 -21.24
N VAL A 229 5.73 -7.19 -22.05
CA VAL A 229 6.87 -6.30 -21.75
C VAL A 229 6.39 -4.85 -21.62
N THR A 230 5.63 -4.36 -22.60
CA THR A 230 5.10 -2.99 -22.59
C THR A 230 4.25 -2.74 -21.36
N PHE A 231 3.32 -3.65 -21.04
CA PHE A 231 2.50 -3.53 -19.84
C PHE A 231 3.35 -3.50 -18.58
N SER A 232 4.27 -4.44 -18.39
CA SER A 232 5.11 -4.49 -17.19
C SER A 232 5.98 -3.25 -17.04
N VAL A 233 6.68 -2.81 -18.10
CA VAL A 233 7.55 -1.62 -18.06
C VAL A 233 6.76 -0.34 -17.81
N THR A 234 5.67 -0.13 -18.54
CA THR A 234 4.81 1.05 -18.36
C THR A 234 4.21 1.10 -16.97
N THR A 235 3.87 -0.06 -16.41
CA THR A 235 3.34 -0.13 -15.06
C THR A 235 4.41 0.09 -13.99
N ILE A 236 5.65 -0.41 -14.19
CA ILE A 236 6.80 -0.09 -13.31
C ILE A 236 6.96 1.42 -13.20
N ILE A 237 7.01 2.11 -14.35
CA ILE A 237 7.20 3.57 -14.40
C ILE A 237 6.05 4.28 -13.69
N PHE A 238 4.81 3.93 -14.04
CA PHE A 238 3.62 4.56 -13.46
C PHE A 238 3.56 4.40 -11.94
N GLN A 239 3.68 3.17 -11.44
CA GLN A 239 3.55 2.91 -10.01
C GLN A 239 4.75 3.42 -9.20
N ALA A 240 5.96 3.37 -9.73
CA ALA A 240 7.13 3.93 -9.05
C ALA A 240 7.01 5.45 -8.87
N LEU A 241 6.52 6.17 -9.89
CA LEU A 241 6.25 7.61 -9.80
C LEU A 241 5.09 7.90 -8.84
N ALA A 242 4.04 7.09 -8.90
CA ALA A 242 2.86 7.23 -8.05
C ALA A 242 3.10 6.83 -6.58
N PHE A 243 4.15 6.08 -6.26
CA PHE A 243 4.38 5.47 -4.95
C PHE A 243 4.30 6.48 -3.78
N TYR A 244 4.88 7.67 -3.96
CA TYR A 244 4.87 8.73 -2.94
C TYR A 244 3.62 9.62 -2.97
N CYS A 245 2.66 9.29 -3.82
CA CYS A 245 1.32 9.86 -3.84
C CYS A 245 0.34 9.05 -2.99
N LEU A 246 0.72 7.86 -2.50
CA LEU A 246 -0.17 7.07 -1.65
C LEU A 246 -0.39 7.79 -0.32
N PRO A 247 -1.65 7.92 0.15
CA PRO A 247 -1.97 8.82 1.25
C PRO A 247 -1.34 8.36 2.58
N PHE A 248 -1.22 7.05 2.79
CA PHE A 248 -0.54 6.49 3.96
C PHE A 248 0.99 6.65 3.87
N ILE A 249 1.60 6.57 2.69
CA ILE A 249 3.04 6.86 2.51
C ILE A 249 3.32 8.33 2.79
N VAL A 250 2.48 9.24 2.30
CA VAL A 250 2.59 10.68 2.60
C VAL A 250 2.48 10.94 4.11
N ASN A 251 1.53 10.30 4.79
CA ASN A 251 1.38 10.43 6.25
C ASN A 251 2.61 9.90 7.00
N VAL A 252 3.16 8.75 6.59
CA VAL A 252 4.40 8.22 7.18
C VAL A 252 5.55 9.20 6.98
N VAL A 253 5.70 9.77 5.78
CA VAL A 253 6.69 10.82 5.50
C VAL A 253 6.51 11.99 6.48
N PHE A 254 5.29 12.46 6.72
CA PHE A 254 4.99 13.57 7.64
C PHE A 254 5.34 13.30 9.11
N THR A 255 5.38 12.03 9.54
CA THR A 255 5.78 11.65 10.91
C THR A 255 7.28 11.80 11.18
N SER A 256 8.09 11.89 10.12
CA SER A 256 9.55 11.98 10.22
C SER A 256 10.00 13.27 10.91
N LYS A 257 11.05 13.17 11.74
CA LYS A 257 11.70 14.33 12.36
C LYS A 257 12.51 15.20 11.38
N SER A 258 13.03 14.62 10.29
CA SER A 258 13.90 15.35 9.36
C SER A 258 14.05 14.68 7.99
N GLU A 259 14.46 15.46 7.00
CA GLU A 259 14.82 14.97 5.66
C GLU A 259 15.93 13.93 5.66
N GLY A 260 16.97 14.16 6.46
CA GLY A 260 18.09 13.22 6.56
C GLY A 260 17.64 11.86 7.08
N THR A 261 16.61 11.84 7.93
CA THR A 261 16.00 10.60 8.43
C THR A 261 15.27 9.86 7.32
N ILE A 262 14.50 10.59 6.49
CA ILE A 262 13.82 10.03 5.31
C ILE A 262 14.83 9.44 4.32
N LYS A 263 15.85 10.23 3.94
CA LYS A 263 16.89 9.80 2.99
C LYS A 263 17.65 8.56 3.48
N ARG A 264 17.93 8.49 4.78
CA ARG A 264 18.58 7.32 5.37
C ARG A 264 17.68 6.09 5.29
N ALA A 265 16.40 6.23 5.62
CA ALA A 265 15.43 5.14 5.50
C ALA A 265 15.37 4.61 4.06
N GLN A 266 15.19 5.49 3.06
CA GLN A 266 15.13 5.11 1.64
C GLN A 266 16.39 4.36 1.14
N ARG A 267 17.56 4.56 1.76
CA ARG A 267 18.80 3.85 1.40
C ARG A 267 18.78 2.38 1.83
N PHE A 268 18.20 2.07 2.99
CA PHE A 268 18.26 0.74 3.59
C PHE A 268 17.02 -0.12 3.32
N MET A 269 15.87 0.51 3.05
CA MET A 269 14.64 -0.20 2.73
C MET A 269 14.72 -1.17 1.53
N PRO A 270 15.51 -0.91 0.47
CA PRO A 270 15.70 -1.87 -0.61
C PRO A 270 16.28 -3.22 -0.15
N LEU A 271 16.96 -3.31 1.00
CA LEU A 271 17.51 -4.58 1.50
C LEU A 271 16.41 -5.62 1.78
N TYR A 272 15.17 -5.19 2.01
CA TYR A 272 14.04 -6.10 2.14
C TYR A 272 13.72 -6.84 0.84
N MET A 273 14.17 -6.34 -0.31
CA MET A 273 14.00 -7.04 -1.59
C MET A 273 14.77 -8.36 -1.68
N LEU A 274 15.72 -8.63 -0.77
CA LEU A 274 16.43 -9.91 -0.68
C LEU A 274 15.50 -11.10 -0.40
N MET A 275 14.26 -10.86 0.05
CA MET A 275 13.27 -11.92 0.27
C MET A 275 12.61 -12.42 -1.03
N TYR A 276 12.65 -11.65 -2.12
CA TYR A 276 11.86 -11.95 -3.32
C TYR A 276 12.28 -13.19 -4.10
N PRO A 277 13.58 -13.56 -4.20
CA PRO A 277 13.96 -14.84 -4.80
C PRO A 277 13.27 -16.04 -4.13
N PHE A 278 13.06 -15.98 -2.81
CA PHE A 278 12.36 -17.03 -2.06
C PHE A 278 10.85 -17.04 -2.34
N LEU A 279 10.25 -15.86 -2.55
CA LEU A 279 8.85 -15.78 -3.01
C LEU A 279 8.67 -16.34 -4.43
N ILE A 280 9.59 -16.05 -5.35
CA ILE A 280 9.60 -16.63 -6.70
C ILE A 280 9.69 -18.16 -6.60
N ALA A 281 10.62 -18.67 -5.79
CA ALA A 281 10.78 -20.10 -5.56
C ALA A 281 9.49 -20.75 -5.07
N SER A 282 8.81 -20.13 -4.10
CA SER A 282 7.54 -20.65 -3.58
C SER A 282 6.43 -20.70 -4.62
N SER A 283 6.38 -19.72 -5.53
CA SER A 283 5.38 -19.63 -6.60
C SER A 283 5.63 -20.68 -7.68
N TYR A 284 6.87 -20.85 -8.10
CA TYR A 284 7.26 -21.86 -9.07
C TYR A 284 7.13 -23.27 -8.53
N PHE A 285 7.43 -23.49 -7.25
CA PHE A 285 7.08 -24.74 -6.59
C PHE A 285 5.57 -25.01 -6.66
N ALA A 286 4.73 -24.02 -6.32
CA ALA A 286 3.28 -24.18 -6.43
C ALA A 286 2.85 -24.51 -7.86
N LEU A 287 3.43 -23.88 -8.89
CA LEU A 287 3.12 -24.21 -10.29
C LEU A 287 3.43 -25.66 -10.65
N VAL A 288 4.53 -26.21 -10.13
CA VAL A 288 4.97 -27.58 -10.42
C VAL A 288 4.19 -28.60 -9.60
N ALA A 289 4.15 -28.43 -8.28
CA ALA A 289 3.60 -29.43 -7.35
C ALA A 289 2.09 -29.27 -7.11
N LEU A 290 1.55 -28.06 -7.31
CA LEU A 290 0.18 -27.70 -7.00
C LEU A 290 -0.49 -26.96 -8.18
N PRO A 291 -0.54 -27.53 -9.41
CA PRO A 291 -0.92 -26.80 -10.63
C PRO A 291 -2.40 -26.36 -10.71
N ASN A 292 -3.26 -26.82 -9.80
CA ASN A 292 -4.72 -26.61 -9.86
C ASN A 292 -5.25 -25.81 -8.66
N ILE A 293 -4.50 -24.83 -8.15
CA ILE A 293 -4.96 -23.96 -7.07
C ILE A 293 -6.09 -23.08 -7.62
N LYS A 294 -7.31 -23.26 -7.09
CA LYS A 294 -8.51 -22.51 -7.52
C LYS A 294 -8.36 -20.99 -7.39
N ASN A 295 -7.79 -20.52 -6.29
CA ASN A 295 -7.49 -19.11 -6.07
C ASN A 295 -5.97 -18.91 -6.06
N PRO A 296 -5.38 -18.32 -7.11
CA PRO A 296 -3.94 -18.10 -7.20
C PRO A 296 -3.31 -17.37 -6.01
N ASN A 297 -4.07 -16.52 -5.30
CA ASN A 297 -3.58 -15.85 -4.09
C ASN A 297 -3.11 -16.86 -3.03
N HIS A 298 -3.59 -18.11 -3.05
CA HIS A 298 -3.14 -19.17 -2.14
C HIS A 298 -1.74 -19.73 -2.44
N ALA A 299 -1.10 -19.41 -3.56
CA ALA A 299 0.13 -20.08 -4.01
C ALA A 299 1.21 -20.19 -2.92
N PHE A 300 1.57 -19.09 -2.25
CA PHE A 300 2.58 -19.10 -1.20
C PHE A 300 2.17 -19.91 0.03
N ILE A 301 0.93 -19.72 0.50
CA ILE A 301 0.41 -20.44 1.67
C ILE A 301 0.25 -21.92 1.38
N ALA A 302 -0.16 -22.29 0.17
CA ALA A 302 -0.27 -23.69 -0.27
C ALA A 302 1.09 -24.37 -0.29
N THR A 303 2.13 -23.69 -0.81
CA THR A 303 3.51 -24.16 -0.72
C THR A 303 3.96 -24.34 0.74
N ALA A 304 3.62 -23.41 1.62
CA ALA A 304 3.95 -23.53 3.04
C ALA A 304 3.25 -24.75 3.70
N ILE A 305 1.98 -24.99 3.39
CA ILE A 305 1.21 -26.14 3.91
C ILE A 305 1.78 -27.46 3.40
N ASP A 306 2.17 -27.53 2.13
CA ASP A 306 2.70 -28.74 1.52
C ASP A 306 4.07 -29.12 2.08
N LEU A 307 4.94 -28.13 2.33
CA LEU A 307 6.35 -28.37 2.64
C LEU A 307 6.70 -28.33 4.13
N LEU A 308 5.89 -27.69 4.97
CA LEU A 308 6.28 -27.36 6.35
C LEU A 308 5.36 -28.02 7.38
N PRO A 309 5.88 -28.34 8.57
CA PRO A 309 5.04 -28.86 9.64
C PRO A 309 4.03 -27.80 10.11
N SER A 310 2.87 -28.27 10.56
CA SER A 310 1.72 -27.40 10.88
C SER A 310 1.99 -26.25 11.86
N TRP A 311 2.97 -26.39 12.76
CA TRP A 311 3.35 -25.31 13.68
C TRP A 311 4.08 -24.16 12.98
N VAL A 312 4.92 -24.45 11.98
CA VAL A 312 5.59 -23.43 11.16
C VAL A 312 4.57 -22.74 10.26
N VAL A 313 3.64 -23.50 9.68
CA VAL A 313 2.51 -22.93 8.92
C VAL A 313 1.73 -21.93 9.78
N GLY A 314 1.53 -22.21 11.07
CA GLY A 314 0.95 -21.26 12.03
C GLY A 314 1.73 -19.95 12.16
N LEU A 315 3.07 -19.99 12.18
CA LEU A 315 3.92 -18.79 12.19
C LEU A 315 3.83 -18.02 10.88
N VAL A 316 3.85 -18.73 9.75
CA VAL A 316 3.71 -18.16 8.40
C VAL A 316 2.37 -17.42 8.27
N ALA A 317 1.28 -18.07 8.65
CA ALA A 317 -0.06 -17.50 8.66
C ALA A 317 -0.13 -16.26 9.57
N ALA A 318 0.51 -16.31 10.74
CA ALA A 318 0.51 -15.19 11.68
C ALA A 318 1.30 -13.98 11.14
N GLY A 319 2.47 -14.21 10.52
CA GLY A 319 3.25 -13.16 9.87
C GLY A 319 2.49 -12.51 8.72
N ALA A 320 1.82 -13.32 7.88
CA ALA A 320 0.97 -12.82 6.82
C ALA A 320 -0.22 -12.01 7.36
N ALA A 321 -0.92 -12.53 8.37
CA ALA A 321 -2.06 -11.85 8.98
C ALA A 321 -1.67 -10.52 9.63
N LEU A 322 -0.59 -10.48 10.42
CA LEU A 322 -0.08 -9.23 10.98
C LEU A 322 0.27 -8.22 9.88
N SER A 323 0.80 -8.68 8.75
CA SER A 323 1.13 -7.81 7.62
C SER A 323 -0.11 -7.15 7.00
N GLY A 324 -1.25 -7.83 6.97
CA GLY A 324 -2.51 -7.23 6.52
C GLY A 324 -3.16 -6.33 7.57
N LEU A 325 -3.17 -6.79 8.83
CA LEU A 325 -3.80 -6.08 9.96
C LEU A 325 -3.15 -4.72 10.23
N LEU A 326 -1.82 -4.63 10.17
CA LEU A 326 -1.11 -3.37 10.41
C LEU A 326 -1.38 -2.35 9.30
N VAL A 327 -1.38 -2.77 8.03
CA VAL A 327 -1.71 -1.90 6.90
C VAL A 327 -3.17 -1.45 6.97
N LEU A 328 -4.10 -2.34 7.33
CA LEU A 328 -5.49 -1.95 7.59
C LEU A 328 -5.60 -0.93 8.73
N ALA A 329 -4.80 -1.07 9.78
CA ALA A 329 -4.81 -0.12 10.90
C ALA A 329 -4.33 1.27 10.47
N VAL A 330 -3.21 1.36 9.75
CA VAL A 330 -2.66 2.64 9.27
C VAL A 330 -3.57 3.27 8.22
N THR A 331 -4.08 2.50 7.26
CA THR A 331 -5.01 3.01 6.25
C THR A 331 -6.33 3.46 6.86
N SER A 332 -6.85 2.76 7.88
CA SER A 332 -8.04 3.20 8.62
C SER A 332 -7.81 4.53 9.33
N LEU A 333 -6.64 4.73 9.93
CA LEU A 333 -6.29 6.02 10.52
C LEU A 333 -6.26 7.14 9.46
N VAL A 334 -5.72 6.85 8.28
CA VAL A 334 -5.68 7.78 7.14
C VAL A 334 -7.10 8.11 6.67
N VAL A 335 -7.97 7.12 6.53
CA VAL A 335 -9.40 7.30 6.18
C VAL A 335 -10.09 8.19 7.21
N GLY A 336 -9.95 7.88 8.50
CA GLY A 336 -10.51 8.66 9.58
C GLY A 336 -10.00 10.10 9.60
N GLY A 337 -8.69 10.29 9.41
CA GLY A 337 -8.06 11.61 9.33
C GLY A 337 -8.54 12.43 8.13
N ILE A 338 -8.56 11.86 6.93
CA ILE A 338 -9.05 12.52 5.72
C ILE A 338 -10.52 12.90 5.88
N PHE A 339 -11.36 12.01 6.40
CA PHE A 339 -12.78 12.29 6.56
C PHE A 339 -13.03 13.42 7.57
N THR A 340 -12.44 13.31 8.77
CA THR A 340 -12.70 14.26 9.87
C THR A 340 -12.07 15.63 9.68
N ARG A 341 -10.96 15.72 8.93
CA ARG A 341 -10.26 16.98 8.67
C ARG A 341 -10.61 17.60 7.32
N ASN A 342 -10.79 16.77 6.29
CA ASN A 342 -10.89 17.24 4.90
C ASN A 342 -12.28 17.07 4.32
N ILE A 343 -13.11 16.11 4.73
CA ILE A 343 -14.48 15.98 4.18
C ILE A 343 -15.46 16.82 5.01
N VAL A 344 -15.55 16.55 6.30
CA VAL A 344 -16.45 17.25 7.21
C VAL A 344 -15.71 18.43 7.84
N LYS A 345 -16.32 19.61 7.80
CA LYS A 345 -15.74 20.83 8.38
C LYS A 345 -16.12 20.95 9.84
N ASP A 346 -15.21 21.51 10.65
CA ASP A 346 -15.47 21.99 12.01
C ASP A 346 -16.05 20.93 12.98
N ILE A 347 -15.65 19.66 12.85
CA ILE A 347 -16.03 18.64 13.85
C ILE A 347 -15.39 19.00 15.20
N PRO A 348 -16.20 19.16 16.27
CA PRO A 348 -15.69 19.38 17.63
C PRO A 348 -14.72 18.27 18.06
N GLU A 349 -13.66 18.61 18.77
CA GLU A 349 -12.58 17.67 19.15
C GLU A 349 -13.10 16.42 19.89
N ASN A 350 -14.11 16.60 20.75
CA ASN A 350 -14.78 15.52 21.47
C ASN A 350 -15.55 14.53 20.55
N ALA A 351 -15.98 14.98 19.37
CA ALA A 351 -16.72 14.19 18.38
C ALA A 351 -15.83 13.61 17.27
N GLN A 352 -14.62 14.15 17.06
CA GLN A 352 -13.69 13.71 16.00
C GLN A 352 -13.38 12.21 16.09
N ARG A 353 -13.13 11.70 17.31
CA ARG A 353 -12.87 10.27 17.52
C ARG A 353 -14.05 9.40 17.08
N LYS A 354 -15.28 9.80 17.42
CA LYS A 354 -16.50 9.06 17.07
C LYS A 354 -16.71 9.03 15.57
N TRP A 355 -16.60 10.18 14.90
CA TRP A 355 -16.76 10.26 13.45
C TRP A 355 -15.68 9.50 12.68
N SER A 356 -14.43 9.56 13.16
CA SER A 356 -13.32 8.76 12.63
C SER A 356 -13.63 7.26 12.73
N GLN A 357 -14.12 6.78 13.87
CA GLN A 357 -14.51 5.38 14.03
C GLN A 357 -15.65 4.96 13.11
N ILE A 358 -16.68 5.81 12.95
CA ILE A 358 -17.82 5.52 12.06
C ILE A 358 -17.34 5.35 10.61
N VAL A 359 -16.56 6.31 10.08
CA VAL A 359 -16.09 6.22 8.70
C VAL A 359 -15.15 5.03 8.48
N VAL A 360 -14.33 4.68 9.49
CA VAL A 360 -13.48 3.50 9.44
C VAL A 360 -14.32 2.23 9.35
N ILE A 361 -15.37 2.09 10.17
CA ILE A 361 -16.28 0.95 10.10
C ILE A 361 -16.91 0.86 8.70
N VAL A 362 -17.38 1.97 8.15
CA VAL A 362 -17.94 2.02 6.79
C VAL A 362 -16.91 1.58 5.75
N TYR A 363 -15.68 2.08 5.82
CA TYR A 363 -14.58 1.69 4.94
C TYR A 363 -14.27 0.20 5.02
N LEU A 364 -14.17 -0.38 6.23
CA LEU A 364 -13.93 -1.80 6.42
C LEU A 364 -15.09 -2.62 5.86
N LEU A 365 -16.34 -2.27 6.17
CA LEU A 365 -17.52 -2.99 5.68
C LEU A 365 -17.60 -2.99 4.16
N ILE A 366 -17.40 -1.85 3.50
CA ILE A 366 -17.40 -1.78 2.03
C ILE A 366 -16.28 -2.67 1.47
N SER A 367 -15.07 -2.58 2.02
CA SER A 367 -13.94 -3.40 1.57
C SER A 367 -14.20 -4.91 1.76
N MET A 368 -14.80 -5.31 2.89
CA MET A 368 -15.17 -6.69 3.18
C MET A 368 -16.24 -7.21 2.23
N VAL A 369 -17.30 -6.43 1.99
CA VAL A 369 -18.37 -6.79 1.05
C VAL A 369 -17.80 -6.96 -0.35
N LEU A 370 -16.98 -6.03 -0.83
CA LEU A 370 -16.35 -6.14 -2.15
C LEU A 370 -15.37 -7.32 -2.25
N THR A 371 -14.67 -7.66 -1.17
CA THR A 371 -13.79 -8.85 -1.14
C THR A 371 -14.57 -10.13 -1.40
N VAL A 372 -15.76 -10.27 -0.82
CA VAL A 372 -16.60 -11.48 -0.97
C VAL A 372 -17.38 -11.46 -2.28
N SER A 373 -17.91 -10.30 -2.67
CA SER A 373 -18.78 -10.17 -3.85
C SER A 373 -18.00 -10.10 -5.17
N LEU A 374 -16.78 -9.54 -5.15
CA LEU A 374 -15.93 -9.34 -6.33
C LEU A 374 -14.50 -9.82 -6.04
N PRO A 375 -14.28 -11.12 -5.75
CA PRO A 375 -12.95 -11.66 -5.48
C PRO A 375 -12.04 -11.41 -6.68
N SER A 376 -10.81 -11.00 -6.41
CA SER A 376 -9.86 -10.60 -7.45
C SER A 376 -8.45 -10.98 -7.08
N LEU A 377 -7.60 -11.14 -8.09
CA LEU A 377 -6.16 -11.30 -7.88
C LEU A 377 -5.65 -10.06 -7.14
N MET A 378 -4.88 -10.26 -6.07
CA MET A 378 -4.37 -9.17 -5.24
C MET A 378 -3.62 -8.11 -6.07
N LEU A 379 -2.84 -8.53 -7.07
CA LEU A 379 -2.11 -7.61 -7.94
C LEU A 379 -3.02 -6.76 -8.85
N ASN A 380 -4.21 -7.24 -9.19
CA ASN A 380 -5.18 -6.43 -9.91
C ASN A 380 -5.76 -5.35 -9.00
N LEU A 381 -6.05 -5.68 -7.73
CA LEU A 381 -6.50 -4.70 -6.74
C LEU A 381 -5.47 -3.59 -6.49
N ILE A 382 -4.17 -3.95 -6.51
CA ILE A 382 -3.08 -2.97 -6.48
C ILE A 382 -3.16 -2.05 -7.70
N ASN A 383 -3.25 -2.59 -8.92
CA ASN A 383 -3.40 -1.76 -10.13
C ASN A 383 -4.60 -0.81 -10.05
N THR A 384 -5.76 -1.33 -9.64
CA THR A 384 -6.99 -0.53 -9.50
C THR A 384 -6.81 0.60 -8.48
N ALA A 385 -6.16 0.35 -7.34
CA ALA A 385 -5.88 1.41 -6.36
C ALA A 385 -4.94 2.49 -6.94
N TYR A 386 -3.90 2.09 -7.67
CA TYR A 386 -2.96 3.01 -8.29
C TYR A 386 -3.57 3.87 -9.40
N PHE A 387 -4.63 3.41 -10.07
CA PHE A 387 -5.36 4.22 -11.06
C PHE A 387 -5.91 5.53 -10.50
N GLY A 388 -6.15 5.61 -9.18
CA GLY A 388 -6.50 6.85 -8.50
C GLY A 388 -5.31 7.55 -7.87
N PHE A 389 -4.54 6.83 -7.05
CA PHE A 389 -3.41 7.43 -6.32
C PHE A 389 -2.39 8.08 -7.25
N GLY A 390 -2.11 7.46 -8.40
CA GLY A 390 -1.19 8.00 -9.39
C GLY A 390 -1.66 9.31 -10.01
N GLN A 391 -2.97 9.58 -10.04
CA GLN A 391 -3.52 10.82 -10.59
C GLN A 391 -3.28 12.03 -9.70
N ILE A 392 -2.83 11.82 -8.46
CA ILE A 392 -2.47 12.92 -7.56
C ILE A 392 -1.07 13.47 -7.87
N LEU A 393 -0.25 12.72 -8.62
CA LEU A 393 1.14 13.07 -8.94
C LEU A 393 1.32 14.46 -9.58
N PRO A 394 0.56 14.86 -10.63
CA PRO A 394 0.72 16.19 -11.23
C PRO A 394 0.49 17.30 -10.21
N GLY A 395 -0.43 17.08 -9.28
CA GLY A 395 -0.71 17.97 -8.18
C GLY A 395 0.43 18.10 -7.18
N ILE A 396 1.04 16.98 -6.77
CA ILE A 396 2.23 17.01 -5.89
C ILE A 396 3.39 17.73 -6.60
N LEU A 397 3.66 17.42 -7.88
CA LEU A 397 4.72 18.10 -8.63
C LEU A 397 4.44 19.59 -8.80
N ALA A 398 3.18 19.97 -9.00
CA ALA A 398 2.77 21.37 -9.05
C ALA A 398 3.11 22.11 -7.75
N ILE A 399 2.78 21.53 -6.59
CA ILE A 399 3.09 22.11 -5.27
C ILE A 399 4.60 22.30 -5.08
N LEU A 400 5.39 21.35 -5.55
CA LEU A 400 6.83 21.35 -5.34
C LEU A 400 7.58 22.27 -6.31
N PHE A 401 7.16 22.32 -7.58
CA PHE A 401 7.99 22.88 -8.65
C PHE A 401 7.31 23.96 -9.50
N SER A 402 5.97 24.05 -9.51
CA SER A 402 5.26 24.97 -10.41
C SER A 402 4.94 26.31 -9.75
N LYS A 403 5.20 27.40 -10.49
CA LYS A 403 4.73 28.75 -10.13
C LYS A 403 3.35 29.08 -10.70
N ARG A 404 2.95 28.38 -11.76
CA ARG A 404 1.81 28.73 -12.62
C ARG A 404 0.64 27.75 -12.51
N ALA A 405 0.80 26.65 -11.79
CA ALA A 405 -0.29 25.70 -11.58
C ALA A 405 -1.42 26.38 -10.78
N THR A 406 -2.66 26.14 -11.18
CA THR A 406 -3.84 26.67 -10.49
C THR A 406 -4.66 25.56 -9.87
N ALA A 407 -5.48 25.90 -8.86
CA ALA A 407 -6.35 24.93 -8.21
C ALA A 407 -7.30 24.24 -9.19
N THR A 408 -7.89 25.02 -10.10
CA THR A 408 -8.79 24.55 -11.15
C THR A 408 -8.07 23.62 -12.12
N GLY A 409 -6.85 23.98 -12.55
CA GLY A 409 -6.07 23.13 -13.45
C GLY A 409 -5.75 21.77 -12.85
N VAL A 410 -5.22 21.76 -11.63
CA VAL A 410 -4.91 20.50 -10.93
C VAL A 410 -6.18 19.69 -10.65
N GLY A 411 -7.27 20.33 -10.22
CA GLY A 411 -8.55 19.65 -9.96
C GLY A 411 -9.15 19.01 -11.21
N SER A 412 -9.21 19.75 -12.33
CA SER A 412 -9.68 19.23 -13.62
C SER A 412 -8.79 18.10 -14.15
N GLY A 413 -7.47 18.21 -13.97
CA GLY A 413 -6.53 17.16 -14.34
C GLY A 413 -6.79 15.86 -13.57
N ILE A 414 -6.88 15.92 -12.24
CA ILE A 414 -7.16 14.75 -11.39
C ILE A 414 -8.48 14.07 -11.80
N LEU A 415 -9.55 14.85 -11.97
CA LEU A 415 -10.85 14.32 -12.37
C LEU A 415 -10.79 13.66 -13.75
N THR A 416 -10.10 14.29 -14.71
CA THR A 416 -9.92 13.73 -16.06
C THR A 416 -9.12 12.43 -16.01
N GLY A 417 -8.00 12.41 -15.28
CA GLY A 417 -7.18 11.20 -15.14
C GLY A 417 -7.96 10.05 -14.53
N ILE A 418 -8.67 10.29 -13.42
CA ILE A 418 -9.51 9.27 -12.78
C ILE A 418 -10.59 8.77 -13.74
N ALA A 419 -11.31 9.68 -14.42
CA ALA A 419 -12.36 9.31 -15.36
C ALA A 419 -11.82 8.46 -16.52
N VAL A 420 -10.68 8.84 -17.12
CA VAL A 420 -10.04 8.08 -18.20
C VAL A 420 -9.58 6.72 -17.70
N ALA A 421 -8.93 6.64 -16.52
CA ALA A 421 -8.44 5.38 -15.98
C ALA A 421 -9.59 4.39 -15.71
N LEU A 422 -10.67 4.86 -15.08
CA LEU A 422 -11.85 4.04 -14.81
C LEU A 422 -12.58 3.65 -16.10
N PHE A 423 -12.72 4.57 -17.06
CA PHE A 423 -13.33 4.28 -18.35
C PHE A 423 -12.57 3.17 -19.09
N LEU A 424 -11.25 3.29 -19.19
CA LEU A 424 -10.42 2.26 -19.84
C LEU A 424 -10.47 0.93 -19.08
N HIS A 425 -10.47 0.96 -17.75
CA HIS A 425 -10.52 -0.25 -16.93
C HIS A 425 -11.86 -1.00 -17.04
N PHE A 426 -12.99 -0.31 -16.85
CA PHE A 426 -14.32 -0.93 -16.87
C PHE A 426 -14.80 -1.26 -18.29
N SER A 427 -14.29 -0.59 -19.31
CA SER A 427 -14.57 -0.94 -20.72
C SER A 427 -13.63 -2.03 -21.24
N GLU A 428 -12.70 -2.54 -20.42
CA GLU A 428 -11.69 -3.54 -20.78
C GLU A 428 -10.84 -3.12 -22.00
N ILE A 429 -10.67 -1.81 -22.22
CA ILE A 429 -9.89 -1.27 -23.33
C ILE A 429 -8.41 -1.26 -22.95
N SER A 430 -7.59 -1.91 -23.77
CA SER A 430 -6.14 -1.84 -23.70
C SER A 430 -5.59 -1.12 -24.93
N ILE A 431 -4.92 0.01 -24.72
CA ILE A 431 -4.32 0.81 -25.79
C ILE A 431 -2.83 0.46 -25.86
N PHE A 432 -2.40 -0.20 -26.94
CA PHE A 432 -1.01 -0.61 -27.18
C PHE A 432 -0.37 -1.41 -26.03
N SER A 433 -1.19 -2.11 -25.22
CA SER A 433 -0.74 -2.80 -24.00
C SER A 433 -0.08 -1.89 -22.95
N ILE A 434 -0.23 -0.56 -23.05
CA ILE A 434 0.26 0.39 -22.06
C ILE A 434 -0.65 0.33 -20.84
N ASN A 435 -0.07 0.48 -19.64
CA ASN A 435 -0.86 0.61 -18.43
C ASN A 435 -1.90 1.74 -18.53
N ASN A 436 -3.17 1.42 -18.30
CA ASN A 436 -4.29 2.37 -18.38
C ASN A 436 -4.11 3.57 -17.43
N GLY A 437 -3.50 3.36 -16.26
CA GLY A 437 -3.17 4.42 -15.32
C GLY A 437 -2.14 5.41 -15.84
N LEU A 438 -1.15 4.94 -16.62
CA LEU A 438 -0.16 5.80 -17.26
C LEU A 438 -0.77 6.64 -18.39
N ILE A 439 -1.65 6.04 -19.21
CA ILE A 439 -2.39 6.76 -20.24
C ILE A 439 -3.24 7.86 -19.59
N ALA A 440 -3.99 7.51 -18.56
CA ALA A 440 -4.78 8.46 -17.78
C ALA A 440 -3.92 9.59 -17.17
N LEU A 441 -2.73 9.25 -16.66
CA LEU A 441 -1.79 10.22 -16.10
C LEU A 441 -1.31 11.22 -17.16
N PHE A 442 -1.09 10.78 -18.40
CA PHE A 442 -0.78 11.67 -19.52
C PHE A 442 -1.90 12.69 -19.76
N PHE A 443 -3.16 12.24 -19.84
CA PHE A 443 -4.31 13.15 -19.98
C PHE A 443 -4.43 14.12 -18.80
N ASN A 444 -4.21 13.64 -17.58
CA ASN A 444 -4.20 14.46 -16.38
C ASN A 444 -3.13 15.57 -16.44
N PHE A 445 -1.89 15.24 -16.80
CA PHE A 445 -0.83 16.24 -16.99
C PHE A 445 -1.21 17.28 -18.04
N THR A 446 -1.69 16.82 -19.20
CA THR A 446 -2.10 17.70 -20.30
C THR A 446 -3.19 18.67 -19.88
N VAL A 447 -4.27 18.17 -19.25
CA VAL A 447 -5.36 19.01 -18.75
C VAL A 447 -4.88 19.96 -17.65
N THR A 448 -4.06 19.46 -16.71
CA THR A 448 -3.49 20.29 -15.63
C THR A 448 -2.73 21.48 -16.20
N ILE A 449 -1.88 21.27 -17.22
CA ILE A 449 -1.09 22.32 -17.86
C ILE A 449 -1.99 23.29 -18.62
N ILE A 450 -2.85 22.80 -19.51
CA ILE A 450 -3.71 23.63 -20.37
C ILE A 450 -4.63 24.52 -19.52
N VAL A 451 -5.34 23.94 -18.56
CA VAL A 451 -6.28 24.67 -17.71
C VAL A 451 -5.55 25.61 -16.76
N SER A 452 -4.38 25.23 -16.23
CA SER A 452 -3.57 26.13 -15.41
C SER A 452 -3.10 27.34 -16.21
N LEU A 453 -2.60 27.17 -17.42
CA LEU A 453 -2.16 28.29 -18.27
C LEU A 453 -3.32 29.22 -18.65
N ALA A 454 -4.51 28.66 -18.90
CA ALA A 454 -5.71 29.43 -19.20
C ALA A 454 -6.21 30.25 -17.99
N THR A 455 -5.98 29.76 -16.75
CA THR A 455 -6.50 30.38 -15.53
C THR A 455 -5.44 31.15 -14.71
N SER A 456 -4.15 30.95 -14.97
CA SER A 456 -3.06 31.52 -14.16
C SER A 456 -2.95 33.04 -14.24
N LYS A 457 -3.49 33.67 -15.29
CA LYS A 457 -3.50 35.15 -15.40
C LYS A 457 -4.36 35.81 -14.31
N ASN A 458 -5.29 35.06 -13.73
CA ASN A 458 -6.26 35.56 -12.75
C ASN A 458 -5.89 35.17 -11.30
N VAL A 459 -4.72 34.58 -11.07
CA VAL A 459 -4.31 34.03 -9.76
C VAL A 459 -2.88 34.47 -9.43
N GLN A 460 -2.62 34.74 -8.15
CA GLN A 460 -1.27 35.04 -7.68
C GLN A 460 -0.33 33.84 -7.91
N LEU A 461 0.86 34.09 -8.48
CA LEU A 461 1.87 33.04 -8.68
C LEU A 461 2.29 32.45 -7.34
N LEU A 462 2.28 31.12 -7.26
CA LEU A 462 2.63 30.40 -6.04
C LEU A 462 4.14 30.22 -5.92
N THR A 463 4.65 30.21 -4.69
CA THR A 463 6.05 29.90 -4.40
C THR A 463 6.23 28.38 -4.39
N PRO A 464 7.07 27.80 -5.26
CA PRO A 464 7.28 26.36 -5.28
C PRO A 464 7.95 25.89 -4.00
N MET A 465 7.42 24.84 -3.38
CA MET A 465 7.92 24.40 -2.08
C MET A 465 9.34 23.83 -2.12
N ALA A 466 9.82 23.41 -3.29
CA ALA A 466 11.20 22.97 -3.45
C ALA A 466 12.22 24.11 -3.25
N THR A 467 11.83 25.38 -3.42
CA THR A 467 12.74 26.53 -3.23
C THR A 467 12.84 26.99 -1.78
N ILE A 468 11.93 26.54 -0.91
CA ILE A 468 11.89 26.95 0.50
C ILE A 468 12.76 26.02 1.34
N ARG A 469 13.76 26.58 2.03
CA ARG A 469 14.53 25.85 3.05
C ARG A 469 13.75 25.88 4.36
N THR A 470 13.60 24.74 5.03
CA THR A 470 13.04 24.71 6.37
C THR A 470 13.97 25.47 7.32
N GLN A 471 13.45 26.45 8.06
CA GLN A 471 14.20 27.03 9.19
C GLN A 471 14.52 25.91 10.19
N LYS A 472 15.77 25.93 10.69
CA LYS A 472 16.34 24.87 11.53
C LYS A 472 15.51 24.64 12.78
#